data_AF-A0A3D3WVX2-F1
#
_entry.id   AF-A0A3D3WVX2-F1
#
_cell.length_a   1.000
_cell.length_b   1.000
_cell.length_c   1.000
_cell.angle_alpha   90.00
_cell.angle_beta   90.00
_cell.angle_gamma   90.00
#
_symmetry.space_group_name_H-M   'P 1'
#
loop_
_entity.id
_entity.type
_entity.pdbx_description
1 polymer ?
#
loop_
_entity_poly.entity_id
_entity_poly.type
_entity_poly.pdbx_seq_one_letter_code
_entity_poly.pdbx_strand_id
1 'polypeptide(L)'
;DSGPVLVTVRIFDKDDGYRDYHKYFHVLNLPPWGYFAVERTVAEGQSFPLSILNARDASQADIEAGFEYAFDCGDGLSEFSTSSSVVCPGRDAGVVWVTGVVRDKDGGERAYNASVTV
;
A
#
# COMPACT_ATOMS: atom_id res chain seq x y z
N ASP A 1 -14.01 5.32 3.06
CA ASP A 1 -13.51 4.69 1.83
C ASP A 1 -13.43 5.70 0.71
N SER A 2 -12.63 5.45 -0.33
CA SER A 2 -12.49 6.36 -1.47
C SER A 2 -13.71 6.29 -2.42
N GLY A 3 -13.86 7.29 -3.31
CA GLY A 3 -14.92 7.32 -4.31
C GLY A 3 -15.95 8.44 -4.15
N PRO A 4 -17.01 8.43 -4.98
CA PRO A 4 -18.01 9.49 -5.01
C PRO A 4 -18.99 9.39 -3.84
N VAL A 5 -19.12 10.48 -3.09
CA VAL A 5 -20.13 10.65 -2.04
C VAL A 5 -21.20 11.62 -2.55
N LEU A 6 -22.45 11.15 -2.57
CA LEU A 6 -23.60 11.99 -2.93
C LEU A 6 -24.05 12.78 -1.70
N VAL A 7 -23.97 14.10 -1.78
CA VAL A 7 -24.54 15.00 -0.77
C VAL A 7 -25.87 15.51 -1.26
N THR A 8 -26.90 15.28 -0.43
CA THR A 8 -28.26 15.78 -0.67
C THR A 8 -28.54 16.95 0.26
N VAL A 9 -28.98 18.06 -0.31
CA VAL A 9 -29.46 19.22 0.43
C VAL A 9 -30.95 19.39 0.16
N ARG A 10 -31.75 19.35 1.21
CA ARG A 10 -33.19 19.64 1.15
C ARG A 10 -33.46 21.06 1.61
N ILE A 11 -34.13 21.84 0.77
CA ILE A 11 -34.56 23.21 1.08
C ILE A 11 -36.07 23.20 1.27
N PHE A 12 -36.54 23.65 2.43
CA PHE A 12 -37.96 23.81 2.75
C PHE A 12 -38.41 25.26 2.57
N ASP A 13 -39.68 25.46 2.18
CA ASP A 13 -40.38 26.73 2.32
C ASP A 13 -41.20 26.79 3.63
N LYS A 14 -41.91 27.90 3.85
CA LYS A 14 -42.68 28.14 5.08
C LYS A 14 -43.93 27.25 5.23
N ASP A 15 -44.34 26.57 4.16
CA ASP A 15 -45.55 25.75 4.07
C ASP A 15 -45.17 24.26 3.91
N ASP A 16 -43.95 23.88 4.33
CA ASP A 16 -43.34 22.52 4.28
C ASP A 16 -43.14 21.96 2.86
N GLY A 17 -43.31 22.76 1.81
CA GLY A 17 -42.87 22.41 0.46
C GLY A 17 -41.35 22.31 0.41
N TYR A 18 -40.80 21.32 -0.32
CA TYR A 18 -39.34 21.17 -0.40
C TYR A 18 -38.81 20.84 -1.79
N ARG A 19 -37.51 21.12 -1.99
CA ARG A 19 -36.74 20.67 -3.16
C ARG A 19 -35.39 20.12 -2.71
N ASP A 20 -35.00 18.99 -3.29
CA ASP A 20 -33.69 18.39 -3.10
C ASP A 20 -32.70 18.84 -4.18
N TYR A 21 -31.47 19.09 -3.74
CA TYR A 21 -30.31 19.34 -4.59
C TYR A 21 -29.25 18.29 -4.29
N HIS A 22 -28.52 17.91 -5.32
CA HIS A 22 -27.53 16.85 -5.23
C HIS A 22 -26.18 17.37 -5.70
N LYS A 23 -25.11 17.00 -5.01
CA LYS A 23 -23.75 17.20 -5.48
C LYS A 23 -22.86 16.04 -5.09
N TYR A 24 -22.02 15.62 -6.02
CA TYR A 24 -20.98 14.65 -5.75
C TYR A 24 -19.74 15.33 -5.16
N PHE A 25 -19.18 14.70 -4.14
CA PHE A 25 -17.84 14.95 -3.63
C PHE A 25 -16.98 13.72 -3.91
N HIS A 26 -15.79 13.91 -4.45
CA HIS A 26 -14.87 12.81 -4.71
C HIS A 26 -13.87 12.71 -3.57
N VAL A 27 -13.94 11.62 -2.81
CA VAL A 27 -12.91 11.26 -1.84
C VAL A 27 -11.79 10.56 -2.59
N LEU A 28 -10.58 11.12 -2.51
CA LEU A 28 -9.42 10.56 -3.19
C LEU A 28 -8.89 9.34 -2.44
N ASN A 29 -8.45 8.33 -3.19
CA ASN A 29 -7.64 7.26 -2.62
C ASN A 29 -6.21 7.77 -2.37
N LEU A 30 -5.60 7.36 -1.26
CA LEU A 30 -4.20 7.63 -0.92
C LEU A 30 -3.51 6.29 -0.64
N PRO A 31 -2.27 6.09 -1.09
CA PRO A 31 -1.60 4.81 -0.90
C PRO A 31 -1.09 4.61 0.53
N PRO A 32 -1.03 3.36 1.02
CA PRO A 32 -0.58 3.03 2.36
C PRO A 32 0.90 3.37 2.57
N TRP A 33 1.32 3.41 3.83
CA TRP A 33 2.71 3.64 4.23
C TRP A 33 3.14 2.70 5.36
N GLY A 34 4.44 2.51 5.54
CA GLY A 34 5.06 1.61 6.50
C GLY A 34 6.59 1.72 6.48
N TYR A 35 7.29 0.78 7.11
CA TYR A 35 8.75 0.77 7.21
C TYR A 35 9.34 -0.44 6.50
N PHE A 36 10.16 -0.21 5.48
CA PHE A 36 10.87 -1.28 4.79
C PHE A 36 12.12 -1.71 5.56
N ALA A 37 12.07 -2.91 6.13
CA ALA A 37 13.17 -3.51 6.87
C ALA A 37 13.92 -4.49 5.97
N VAL A 38 15.22 -4.22 5.82
CA VAL A 38 16.14 -4.92 4.93
C VAL A 38 17.55 -4.86 5.51
N GLU A 39 18.25 -5.97 5.48
CA GLU A 39 19.67 -6.02 5.81
C GLU A 39 20.49 -5.36 4.69
N ARG A 40 21.40 -4.46 5.04
CA ARG A 40 22.22 -3.74 4.04
C ARG A 40 23.42 -4.55 3.57
N THR A 41 23.83 -5.54 4.36
CA THR A 41 24.99 -6.39 4.07
C THR A 41 24.70 -7.80 4.52
N VAL A 42 24.91 -8.76 3.63
CA VAL A 42 24.71 -10.20 3.88
C VAL A 42 25.96 -10.91 3.37
N ALA A 43 26.24 -12.12 3.88
CA ALA A 43 27.34 -12.91 3.31
C ALA A 43 26.90 -13.60 2.01
N GLU A 44 27.83 -13.74 1.08
CA GLU A 44 27.65 -14.50 -0.16
C GLU A 44 26.96 -15.86 0.07
N GLY A 45 25.97 -16.15 -0.78
CA GLY A 45 25.18 -17.39 -0.72
C GLY A 45 24.19 -17.49 0.45
N GLN A 46 24.13 -16.51 1.37
CA GLN A 46 23.14 -16.52 2.45
C GLN A 46 21.82 -15.91 2.02
N SER A 47 20.71 -16.56 2.41
CA SER A 47 19.38 -15.98 2.28
C SER A 47 19.20 -14.81 3.24
N PHE A 48 18.39 -13.83 2.85
CA PHE A 48 18.10 -12.66 3.70
C PHE A 48 16.61 -12.28 3.63
N PRO A 49 16.02 -11.81 4.74
CA PRO A 49 14.61 -11.41 4.75
C PRO A 49 14.41 -9.98 4.25
N LEU A 50 13.27 -9.76 3.60
CA LEU A 50 12.69 -8.43 3.36
C LEU A 50 11.33 -8.36 4.08
N SER A 51 11.00 -7.20 4.64
CA SER A 51 9.67 -7.01 5.25
C SER A 51 9.21 -5.55 5.22
N ILE A 52 7.90 -5.35 5.19
CA ILE A 52 7.27 -4.05 5.42
C ILE A 52 6.56 -4.11 6.77
N LEU A 53 7.00 -3.27 7.70
CA LEU A 53 6.50 -3.24 9.07
C LEU A 53 5.53 -2.07 9.26
N ASN A 54 4.58 -2.26 10.16
CA ASN A 54 3.61 -1.23 10.58
C ASN A 54 2.88 -0.55 9.42
N ALA A 55 2.46 -1.32 8.41
CA ALA A 55 1.64 -0.81 7.32
C ALA A 55 0.35 -0.16 7.85
N ARG A 56 0.04 1.03 7.36
CA ARG A 56 -1.12 1.84 7.74
C ARG A 56 -1.62 2.64 6.55
N ASP A 57 -2.89 3.02 6.61
CA ASP A 57 -3.52 3.93 5.67
C ASP A 57 -4.30 5.02 6.41
N ALA A 58 -4.61 6.14 5.75
CA ALA A 58 -5.50 7.17 6.30
C ALA A 58 -6.98 6.71 6.30
N SER A 59 -7.33 5.78 5.41
CA SER A 59 -8.65 5.16 5.28
C SER A 59 -8.78 3.95 6.21
N GLN A 60 -9.73 4.04 7.15
CA GLN A 60 -10.04 2.93 8.05
C GLN A 60 -10.56 1.70 7.30
N ALA A 61 -11.27 1.90 6.19
CA ALA A 61 -11.79 0.81 5.37
C ALA A 61 -10.66 -0.03 4.75
N ASP A 62 -9.56 0.62 4.36
CA ASP A 62 -8.38 -0.07 3.80
C ASP A 62 -7.58 -0.79 4.90
N ILE A 63 -7.47 -0.20 6.10
CA ILE A 63 -6.89 -0.87 7.26
C ILE A 63 -7.69 -2.15 7.59
N GLU A 64 -9.01 -2.09 7.59
CA GLU A 64 -9.89 -3.22 7.94
C GLU A 64 -9.91 -4.30 6.86
N ALA A 65 -9.81 -3.92 5.59
CA ALA A 65 -9.66 -4.85 4.47
C ALA A 65 -8.32 -5.59 4.48
N GLY A 66 -7.31 -5.00 5.11
CA GLY A 66 -5.93 -5.47 5.07
C GLY A 66 -5.20 -5.01 3.82
N PHE A 67 -3.89 -5.25 3.80
CA PHE A 67 -3.00 -4.83 2.72
C PHE A 67 -2.43 -6.02 1.97
N GLU A 68 -2.11 -5.79 0.71
CA GLU A 68 -1.31 -6.70 -0.10
C GLU A 68 0.13 -6.20 -0.22
N TYR A 69 1.06 -7.13 -0.37
CA TYR A 69 2.49 -6.88 -0.44
C TYR A 69 3.11 -7.67 -1.59
N ALA A 70 4.07 -7.06 -2.25
CA ALA A 70 4.91 -7.69 -3.25
C ALA A 70 6.37 -7.32 -2.99
N PHE A 71 7.29 -8.23 -3.32
CA PHE A 71 8.71 -8.05 -3.06
C PHE A 71 9.54 -8.42 -4.28
N ASP A 72 10.61 -7.66 -4.50
CA ASP A 72 11.63 -7.93 -5.50
C ASP A 72 12.94 -8.21 -4.78
N CYS A 73 13.43 -9.44 -4.93
CA CYS A 73 14.70 -9.89 -4.38
C CYS A 73 15.91 -9.57 -5.28
N GLY A 74 15.70 -8.88 -6.40
CA GLY A 74 16.69 -8.57 -7.45
C GLY A 74 16.39 -9.20 -8.82
N ASP A 75 15.27 -9.92 -8.98
CA ASP A 75 14.89 -10.61 -10.22
C ASP A 75 13.52 -10.14 -10.78
N GLY A 76 12.96 -9.08 -10.21
CA GLY A 76 11.65 -8.56 -10.54
C GLY A 76 10.65 -8.72 -9.38
N LEU A 77 9.61 -7.88 -9.44
CA LEU A 77 8.57 -7.85 -8.41
C LEU A 77 7.70 -9.11 -8.46
N SER A 78 7.48 -9.73 -7.30
CA SER A 78 6.58 -10.87 -7.15
C SER A 78 5.11 -10.50 -7.40
N GLU A 79 4.25 -11.52 -7.45
CA GLU A 79 2.81 -11.30 -7.29
C GLU A 79 2.50 -10.76 -5.89
N PHE A 80 1.37 -10.06 -5.79
CA PHE A 80 0.86 -9.55 -4.52
C PHE A 80 0.31 -10.68 -3.65
N SER A 81 0.56 -10.59 -2.35
CA SER A 81 0.06 -11.53 -1.33
C SER A 81 -0.24 -10.81 -0.02
N THR A 82 -0.89 -11.47 0.93
CA THR A 82 -1.13 -10.92 2.28
C THR A 82 0.09 -11.02 3.20
N SER A 83 1.20 -11.61 2.74
CA SER A 83 2.41 -11.78 3.55
C SER A 83 3.28 -10.52 3.49
N SER A 84 3.46 -9.84 4.62
CA SER A 84 4.26 -8.61 4.71
C SER A 84 5.78 -8.84 4.77
N SER A 85 6.24 -10.04 4.38
CA SER A 85 7.65 -10.43 4.37
C SER A 85 7.92 -11.55 3.37
N VAL A 86 9.15 -11.60 2.86
CA VAL A 86 9.68 -12.70 2.04
C VAL A 86 11.11 -13.04 2.46
N VAL A 87 11.54 -14.27 2.22
CA VAL A 87 12.94 -14.67 2.33
C VAL A 87 13.53 -14.73 0.92
N CYS A 88 14.50 -13.86 0.64
CA CYS A 88 15.22 -13.85 -0.62
C CYS A 88 16.29 -14.95 -0.64
N PRO A 89 16.49 -15.61 -1.79
CA PRO A 89 17.56 -16.59 -1.93
C PRO A 89 18.93 -15.91 -1.83
N GLY A 90 19.94 -16.69 -1.45
CA GLY A 90 21.33 -16.23 -1.49
C GLY A 90 21.77 -15.91 -2.92
N ARG A 91 22.67 -14.94 -3.02
CA ARG A 91 23.22 -14.45 -4.30
C ARG A 91 24.75 -14.47 -4.28
N ASP A 92 25.32 -14.32 -5.47
CA ASP A 92 26.76 -14.09 -5.65
C ASP A 92 27.15 -12.69 -5.16
N ALA A 93 28.44 -12.51 -4.88
CA ALA A 93 28.97 -11.24 -4.37
C ALA A 93 28.65 -10.05 -5.29
N GLY A 94 28.25 -8.93 -4.70
CA GLY A 94 27.88 -7.72 -5.44
C GLY A 94 26.78 -6.88 -4.80
N VAL A 95 26.21 -5.95 -5.57
CA VAL A 95 25.10 -5.11 -5.11
C VAL A 95 23.81 -5.57 -5.76
N VAL A 96 22.82 -5.84 -4.92
CA VAL A 96 21.48 -6.30 -5.32
C VAL A 96 20.49 -5.20 -4.99
N TRP A 97 19.74 -4.73 -5.98
CA TRP A 97 18.63 -3.80 -5.77
C TRP A 97 17.38 -4.59 -5.40
N VAL A 98 16.74 -4.20 -4.30
CA VAL A 98 15.55 -4.85 -3.79
C VAL A 98 14.43 -3.85 -3.60
N THR A 99 13.20 -4.32 -3.80
CA THR A 99 11.99 -3.51 -3.71
C THR A 99 10.97 -4.19 -2.80
N GLY A 100 10.27 -3.43 -1.98
CA GLY A 100 9.04 -3.86 -1.32
C GLY A 100 7.90 -2.92 -1.71
N VAL A 101 6.74 -3.47 -2.04
CA VAL A 101 5.54 -2.70 -2.39
C VAL A 101 4.41 -3.09 -1.44
N VAL A 102 3.66 -2.10 -0.97
CA VAL A 102 2.42 -2.28 -0.20
C VAL A 102 1.27 -1.64 -0.96
N ARG A 103 0.11 -2.31 -0.96
CA ARG A 103 -1.09 -1.92 -1.70
C ARG A 103 -2.36 -2.02 -0.87
N ASP A 104 -3.25 -1.04 -1.01
CA ASP A 104 -4.62 -1.06 -0.49
C ASP A 104 -5.63 -1.69 -1.46
N LYS A 105 -6.84 -2.01 -0.98
CA LYS A 105 -7.89 -2.63 -1.81
C LYS A 105 -8.42 -1.75 -2.94
N ASP A 106 -8.12 -0.45 -2.91
CA ASP A 106 -8.51 0.54 -3.91
C ASP A 106 -7.38 0.81 -4.93
N GLY A 107 -6.31 0.01 -4.88
CA GLY A 107 -5.20 0.03 -5.83
C GLY A 107 -4.14 1.11 -5.56
N GLY A 108 -4.19 1.79 -4.42
CA GLY A 108 -3.14 2.71 -4.01
C GLY A 108 -1.89 1.91 -3.60
N GLU A 109 -0.76 2.24 -4.23
CA GLU A 109 0.50 1.52 -4.04
C GLU A 109 1.62 2.44 -3.54
N ARG A 110 2.48 1.91 -2.67
CA ARG A 110 3.73 2.55 -2.28
C ARG A 110 4.89 1.57 -2.35
N ALA A 111 5.92 1.95 -3.10
CA ALA A 111 7.17 1.19 -3.25
C ALA A 111 8.29 1.76 -2.35
N TYR A 112 9.12 0.87 -1.82
CA TYR A 112 10.33 1.15 -1.08
C TYR A 112 11.50 0.44 -1.77
N ASN A 113 12.55 1.19 -2.07
CA ASN A 113 13.75 0.66 -2.74
C ASN A 113 14.93 0.66 -1.78
N ALA A 114 15.75 -0.38 -1.83
CA ALA A 114 17.01 -0.46 -1.11
C ALA A 114 18.06 -1.24 -1.92
N SER A 115 19.30 -1.17 -1.47
CA SER A 115 20.40 -1.98 -1.99
C SER A 115 20.97 -2.85 -0.88
N VAL A 116 21.22 -4.12 -1.20
CA VAL A 116 21.90 -5.09 -0.35
C VAL A 116 23.27 -5.36 -0.95
N THR A 117 24.32 -5.27 -0.13
CA THR A 117 25.66 -5.73 -0.53
C THR A 117 25.82 -7.18 -0.08
N VAL A 118 26.19 -8.05 -1.00
CA VAL A 118 26.42 -9.48 -0.81
C VAL A 118 27.91 -9.76 -0.90
#